data_AF-A0A7Y2T7W6-F1
#
_entry.id   AF-A0A7Y2T7W6-F1
#
_cell.length_a   1.000
_cell.length_b   1.000
_cell.length_c   1.000
_cell.angle_alpha   90.00
_cell.angle_beta   90.00
_cell.angle_gamma   90.00
#
_symmetry.space_group_name_H-M   'P 1'
#
loop_
_entity.id
_entity.type
_entity.pdbx_description
1 polymer ?
#
loop_
_entity_poly.entity_id
_entity_poly.type
_entity_poly.pdbx_seq_one_letter_code
_entity_poly.pdbx_strand_id
1 'polypeptide(L)'
;MIRDKLKLHIQALLDGCITDADLSSLETELEQSEEARKLYLDYTEIHSLMEQKASGASAAYNVVSIDRIISKQKRIRIAVFAAAAVLIIGLVSLRLLTVQEGPPALVFNTAAGSEFTLTHDPGDSETEGMIMDKGSRLQLSRGTVELTFASGVRSVIKAPADMTLQEDDTLFLNRGAAWFDVPEKAIGFTVKTKDLNVVDLGTEFGVVSKPGAYGEVHVFNGKVKASALNIRKESVILVANEARRNNPTGRLDTIAVNPSAFLKNLAELPPYLHWAFDEYDQFDVKGSHPAVDEVVTTPISRQAPPELVQGKSGAALLLNGNSQGLQTNWAGIYGDDRPLSTAVWVRIPKGADLTDWPAIVGWGIPMYSKAKWKVQATHPQNDIGNPPVARVSLGGHFYDSQTRLDDNQWHHIAAVYHGTHPETGEPDMALYVDGQRESLTHYTAPLRHEGLDVDEYEEIKNSPDARPMMIGQSLRKSLGKQDTTFRGLIDELYIFDGALSQEAIKTLVTFTNNPQPTE
;
A
#
# COMPACT_ATOMS: atom_id res chain seq x y z
N MET A 1 -85.99 -31.26 38.93
CA MET A 1 -86.32 -32.28 37.91
C MET A 1 -86.91 -31.67 36.64
N ILE A 2 -88.13 -31.11 36.60
CA ILE A 2 -88.69 -30.50 35.37
C ILE A 2 -87.84 -29.29 34.91
N ARG A 3 -87.46 -28.42 35.84
CA ARG A 3 -86.66 -27.21 35.55
C ARG A 3 -85.23 -27.50 35.05
N ASP A 4 -84.68 -28.67 35.37
CA ASP A 4 -83.34 -29.07 34.93
C ASP A 4 -83.39 -29.66 33.52
N LYS A 5 -84.47 -30.39 33.20
CA LYS A 5 -84.72 -30.93 31.86
C LYS A 5 -84.95 -29.81 30.84
N LEU A 6 -85.74 -28.79 31.20
CA LEU A 6 -85.97 -27.62 30.37
C LEU A 6 -84.66 -26.88 30.03
N LYS A 7 -83.79 -26.65 31.03
CA LYS A 7 -82.47 -26.04 30.80
C LYS A 7 -81.60 -26.86 29.84
N LEU A 8 -81.64 -28.18 29.99
CA LEU A 8 -80.87 -29.10 29.15
C LEU A 8 -81.34 -29.04 27.69
N HIS A 9 -82.66 -28.98 27.46
CA HIS A 9 -83.22 -28.84 26.12
C HIS A 9 -82.89 -27.48 25.50
N ILE A 10 -82.96 -26.39 26.27
CA ILE A 10 -82.59 -25.04 25.78
C ILE A 10 -81.10 -25.00 25.39
N GLN A 11 -80.21 -25.57 26.20
CA GLN A 11 -78.79 -25.66 25.86
C GLN A 11 -78.53 -26.52 24.62
N ALA A 12 -79.17 -27.69 24.52
CA ALA A 12 -79.04 -28.57 23.36
C ALA A 12 -79.56 -27.91 22.06
N LEU A 13 -80.60 -27.07 22.17
CA LEU A 13 -81.09 -26.28 21.03
C LEU A 13 -80.06 -25.23 20.59
N LEU A 14 -79.51 -24.45 21.53
CA LEU A 14 -78.51 -23.42 21.24
C LEU A 14 -77.20 -24.02 20.69
N ASP A 15 -76.83 -25.21 21.14
CA ASP A 15 -75.64 -25.94 20.64
C ASP A 15 -75.91 -26.72 19.34
N GLY A 16 -77.14 -26.68 18.80
CA GLY A 16 -77.52 -27.31 17.53
C GLY A 16 -77.59 -28.84 17.55
N CYS A 17 -77.71 -29.46 18.73
CA CYS A 17 -77.66 -30.92 18.92
C CYS A 17 -78.93 -31.52 19.58
N ILE A 18 -80.03 -30.75 19.64
CA ILE A 18 -81.33 -31.23 20.11
C ILE A 18 -81.96 -32.24 19.14
N THR A 19 -82.66 -33.24 19.68
CA THR A 19 -83.42 -34.22 18.88
C THR A 19 -84.82 -33.70 18.55
N ASP A 20 -85.44 -34.17 17.46
CA ASP A 20 -86.79 -33.73 17.05
C ASP A 20 -87.87 -33.98 18.13
N ALA A 21 -87.71 -35.05 18.92
CA ALA A 21 -88.63 -35.40 20.01
C ALA A 21 -88.48 -34.45 21.22
N ASP A 22 -87.25 -34.04 21.53
CA ASP A 22 -86.96 -33.09 22.61
C ASP A 22 -87.30 -31.65 22.20
N LEU A 23 -87.14 -31.31 20.92
CA LEU A 23 -87.56 -30.04 20.34
C LEU A 23 -89.08 -29.86 20.46
N SER A 24 -89.85 -30.87 20.06
CA SER A 24 -91.33 -30.84 20.16
C SER A 24 -91.80 -30.69 21.62
N SER A 25 -91.08 -31.32 22.55
CA SER A 25 -91.34 -31.19 23.99
C SER A 25 -91.00 -29.78 24.50
N LEU A 26 -89.89 -29.20 24.05
CA LEU A 26 -89.47 -27.84 24.40
C LEU A 26 -90.45 -26.78 23.87
N GLU A 27 -90.93 -26.91 22.63
CA GLU A 27 -91.91 -26.00 22.03
C GLU A 27 -93.22 -25.99 22.85
N THR A 28 -93.70 -27.17 23.23
CA THR A 28 -94.91 -27.32 24.07
C THR A 28 -94.72 -26.64 25.43
N GLU A 29 -93.55 -26.78 26.06
CA GLU A 29 -93.24 -26.16 27.36
C GLU A 29 -93.09 -24.63 27.27
N LEU A 30 -92.54 -24.10 26.16
CA LEU A 30 -92.43 -22.66 25.90
C LEU A 30 -93.79 -22.02 25.63
N GLU A 31 -94.71 -22.71 24.96
CA GLU A 31 -96.07 -22.21 24.73
C GLU A 31 -96.86 -22.08 26.04
N GLN A 32 -96.74 -23.07 26.93
CA GLN A 32 -97.58 -23.18 28.14
C GLN A 32 -97.09 -22.35 29.34
N SER A 33 -95.81 -21.96 29.40
CA SER A 33 -95.24 -21.29 30.57
C SER A 33 -94.48 -20.01 30.23
N GLU A 34 -94.89 -18.89 30.84
CA GLU A 34 -94.19 -17.61 30.74
C GLU A 34 -92.78 -17.67 31.38
N GLU A 35 -92.62 -18.44 32.45
CA GLU A 35 -91.33 -18.64 33.12
C GLU A 35 -90.33 -19.40 32.23
N ALA A 36 -90.81 -20.35 31.41
CA ALA A 36 -89.99 -21.07 30.45
C ALA A 36 -89.49 -20.16 29.32
N ARG A 37 -90.35 -19.26 28.82
CA ARG A 37 -89.97 -18.26 27.81
C ARG A 37 -88.92 -17.29 28.34
N LYS A 38 -89.07 -16.84 29.58
CA LYS A 38 -88.07 -15.96 30.22
C LYS A 38 -86.73 -16.66 30.36
N LEU A 39 -86.73 -17.91 30.79
CA LEU A 39 -85.50 -18.71 30.90
C LEU A 39 -84.84 -18.95 29.53
N TYR A 40 -85.63 -19.17 28.48
CA TYR A 40 -85.13 -19.30 27.11
C TYR A 40 -84.47 -18.00 26.62
N LEU A 41 -85.08 -16.84 26.88
CA LEU A 41 -84.51 -15.54 26.53
C LEU A 41 -83.18 -15.28 27.26
N ASP A 42 -83.11 -15.55 28.56
CA ASP A 42 -81.88 -15.39 29.35
C ASP A 42 -80.73 -16.25 28.80
N TYR A 43 -81.01 -17.51 28.44
CA TYR A 43 -80.01 -18.41 27.86
C TYR A 43 -79.59 -18.00 26.45
N THR A 44 -80.53 -17.53 25.64
CA THR A 44 -80.25 -17.04 24.29
C THR A 44 -79.41 -15.77 24.32
N GLU A 45 -79.70 -14.84 25.23
CA GLU A 45 -78.91 -13.61 25.42
C GLU A 45 -77.46 -13.92 25.80
N ILE A 46 -77.26 -14.83 26.77
CA ILE A 46 -75.93 -15.30 27.16
C ILE A 46 -75.20 -15.96 25.98
N HIS A 47 -75.89 -16.78 25.20
CA HIS A 47 -75.32 -17.47 24.03
C HIS A 47 -74.91 -16.46 22.94
N SER A 48 -75.76 -15.49 22.62
CA SER A 48 -75.43 -14.42 21.65
C SER A 48 -74.28 -13.53 22.13
N LEU A 49 -74.20 -13.21 23.42
CA LEU A 49 -73.05 -12.47 23.98
C LEU A 49 -71.75 -13.29 23.89
N MET A 50 -71.82 -14.60 24.08
CA MET A 50 -70.67 -15.49 23.90
C MET A 50 -70.25 -15.59 22.43
N GLU A 51 -71.19 -15.71 21.49
CA GLU A 51 -70.88 -15.70 20.05
C GLU A 51 -70.32 -14.35 19.61
N GLN A 52 -70.83 -13.22 20.11
CA GLN A 52 -70.30 -11.89 19.83
C GLN A 52 -68.86 -11.73 20.38
N LYS A 53 -68.58 -12.30 21.56
CA LYS A 53 -67.24 -12.29 22.15
C LYS A 53 -66.29 -13.25 21.42
N ALA A 54 -66.78 -14.39 20.95
CA ALA A 54 -66.01 -15.36 20.17
C ALA A 54 -65.71 -14.86 18.75
N SER A 55 -66.64 -14.16 18.11
CA SER A 55 -66.44 -13.51 16.80
C SER A 55 -65.52 -12.30 16.89
N GLY A 56 -65.49 -11.58 18.02
CA GLY A 56 -64.45 -10.57 18.33
C GLY A 56 -63.10 -11.15 18.77
N ALA A 57 -63.04 -12.42 19.21
CA ALA A 57 -61.83 -13.10 19.69
C ALA A 57 -61.22 -14.09 18.67
N SER A 58 -61.72 -14.13 17.43
CA SER A 58 -61.18 -14.96 16.34
C SER A 58 -59.92 -14.38 15.70
N ALA A 59 -59.08 -13.74 16.51
CA ALA A 59 -57.69 -13.42 16.20
C ALA A 59 -56.74 -14.07 17.22
N ALA A 60 -57.14 -15.15 17.91
CA ALA A 60 -56.17 -15.99 18.61
C ALA A 60 -56.74 -17.37 18.98
N TYR A 61 -56.10 -18.42 18.48
CA TYR A 61 -56.13 -19.83 18.93
C TYR A 61 -57.30 -20.73 18.47
N ASN A 62 -57.04 -21.45 17.36
CA ASN A 62 -57.72 -22.71 17.04
C ASN A 62 -57.17 -23.85 17.93
N VAL A 63 -58.03 -24.44 18.77
CA VAL A 63 -57.80 -25.77 19.37
C VAL A 63 -58.59 -26.78 18.56
N VAL A 64 -57.87 -27.58 17.75
CA VAL A 64 -58.43 -28.71 16.99
C VAL A 64 -58.33 -29.99 17.84
N SER A 65 -59.38 -30.81 17.78
CA SER A 65 -59.52 -32.09 18.48
C SER A 65 -58.37 -33.07 18.18
N ILE A 66 -57.82 -33.68 19.24
CA ILE A 66 -56.55 -34.43 19.25
C ILE A 66 -56.63 -35.85 18.64
N ASP A 67 -57.80 -36.47 18.48
CA ASP A 67 -57.86 -37.91 18.18
C ASP A 67 -57.94 -38.31 16.69
N ARG A 68 -58.18 -37.39 15.75
CA ARG A 68 -58.19 -37.72 14.29
C ARG A 68 -56.94 -37.31 13.52
N ILE A 69 -55.97 -36.68 14.18
CA ILE A 69 -54.78 -36.11 13.54
C ILE A 69 -53.52 -37.01 13.71
N ILE A 70 -53.50 -37.93 14.67
CA ILE A 70 -52.28 -38.64 15.09
C ILE A 70 -51.80 -39.71 14.08
N SER A 71 -52.66 -40.34 13.29
CA SER A 71 -52.24 -41.42 12.36
C SER A 71 -51.74 -40.91 10.99
N LYS A 72 -52.17 -39.72 10.54
CA LYS A 72 -51.63 -39.07 9.33
C LYS A 72 -50.49 -38.07 9.61
N GLN A 73 -50.43 -37.44 10.79
CA GLN A 73 -49.33 -36.53 11.12
C GLN A 73 -48.03 -37.22 11.54
N LYS A 74 -48.02 -38.45 12.08
CA LYS A 74 -46.75 -39.12 12.44
C LYS A 74 -45.85 -39.38 11.21
N ARG A 75 -46.42 -39.78 10.08
CA ARG A 75 -45.64 -40.01 8.84
C ARG A 75 -45.15 -38.72 8.18
N ILE A 76 -45.94 -37.65 8.22
CA ILE A 76 -45.54 -36.33 7.67
C ILE A 76 -44.57 -35.62 8.61
N ARG A 77 -44.75 -35.70 9.94
CA ARG A 77 -43.81 -35.11 10.91
C ARG A 77 -42.46 -35.82 10.91
N ILE A 78 -42.40 -37.16 10.81
CA ILE A 78 -41.11 -37.87 10.67
C ILE A 78 -40.40 -37.48 9.37
N ALA A 79 -41.13 -37.31 8.25
CA ALA A 79 -40.56 -36.83 6.99
C ALA A 79 -40.10 -35.36 7.05
N VAL A 80 -40.84 -34.48 7.71
CA VAL A 80 -40.50 -33.05 7.86
C VAL A 80 -39.35 -32.85 8.86
N PHE A 81 -39.30 -33.61 9.96
CA PHE A 81 -38.18 -33.58 10.90
C PHE A 81 -36.91 -34.21 10.32
N ALA A 82 -37.03 -35.26 9.49
CA ALA A 82 -35.88 -35.82 8.77
C ALA A 82 -35.35 -34.86 7.71
N ALA A 83 -36.22 -34.18 6.94
CA ALA A 83 -35.81 -33.17 5.98
C ALA A 83 -35.17 -31.94 6.64
N ALA A 84 -35.73 -31.48 7.77
CA ALA A 84 -35.16 -30.36 8.55
C ALA A 84 -33.83 -30.73 9.21
N ALA A 85 -33.67 -31.96 9.72
CA ALA A 85 -32.41 -32.42 10.28
C ALA A 85 -31.32 -32.56 9.21
N VAL A 86 -31.66 -33.06 8.01
CA VAL A 86 -30.72 -33.11 6.88
C VAL A 86 -30.39 -31.72 6.35
N LEU A 87 -31.34 -30.78 6.35
CA LEU A 87 -31.06 -29.38 6.01
C LEU A 87 -30.18 -28.69 7.05
N ILE A 88 -30.41 -28.92 8.34
CA ILE A 88 -29.58 -28.34 9.41
C ILE A 88 -28.19 -28.98 9.41
N ILE A 89 -28.07 -30.30 9.27
CA ILE A 89 -26.78 -30.98 9.13
C ILE A 89 -26.09 -30.55 7.83
N GLY A 90 -26.83 -30.37 6.74
CA GLY A 90 -26.33 -29.84 5.47
C GLY A 90 -25.83 -28.40 5.60
N LEU A 91 -26.59 -27.50 6.23
CA LEU A 91 -26.20 -26.10 6.50
C LEU A 91 -25.02 -26.01 7.48
N VAL A 92 -24.97 -26.88 8.49
CA VAL A 92 -23.87 -26.95 9.46
C VAL A 92 -22.62 -27.56 8.81
N SER A 93 -22.77 -28.57 7.95
CA SER A 93 -21.66 -29.14 7.16
C SER A 93 -21.16 -28.14 6.10
N LEU A 94 -22.06 -27.35 5.50
CA LEU A 94 -21.70 -26.28 4.57
C LEU A 94 -21.01 -25.12 5.30
N ARG A 95 -21.39 -24.83 6.56
CA ARG A 95 -20.70 -23.90 7.47
C ARG A 95 -19.33 -24.41 7.94
N LEU A 96 -19.11 -25.73 7.96
CA LEU A 96 -17.82 -26.34 8.30
C LEU A 96 -16.89 -26.51 7.08
N LEU A 97 -17.45 -26.49 5.86
CA LEU A 97 -16.71 -26.56 4.60
C LEU A 97 -16.49 -25.19 3.94
N THR A 98 -17.06 -24.12 4.50
CA THR A 98 -16.73 -22.74 4.11
C THR A 98 -15.54 -22.28 4.94
N VAL A 99 -14.36 -22.25 4.33
CA VAL A 99 -13.23 -21.47 4.83
C VAL A 99 -13.74 -20.05 4.96
N GLN A 100 -13.80 -19.53 6.19
CA GLN A 100 -13.96 -18.09 6.40
C GLN A 100 -12.68 -17.45 5.87
N GLU A 101 -12.68 -17.05 4.61
CA GLU A 101 -11.77 -16.01 4.15
C GLU A 101 -12.15 -14.75 4.92
N GLY A 102 -11.36 -14.48 5.97
CA GLY A 102 -11.44 -13.23 6.70
C GLY A 102 -11.05 -12.06 5.79
N PRO A 103 -11.31 -10.81 6.21
CA PRO A 103 -10.68 -9.66 5.57
C PRO A 103 -9.15 -9.84 5.54
N PRO A 104 -8.45 -9.24 4.56
CA PRO A 104 -7.00 -9.43 4.40
C PRO A 104 -6.29 -9.19 5.73
N ALA A 105 -5.53 -10.19 6.19
CA ALA A 105 -4.93 -10.17 7.53
C ALA A 105 -3.92 -9.02 7.67
N LEU A 106 -3.21 -8.71 6.57
CA LEU A 106 -2.18 -7.67 6.54
C LEU A 106 -2.04 -7.09 5.13
N VAL A 107 -1.98 -5.77 5.04
CA VAL A 107 -1.60 -5.05 3.81
C VAL A 107 -0.19 -4.50 4.00
N PHE A 108 0.63 -4.51 2.96
CA PHE A 108 1.95 -3.90 3.01
C PHE A 108 2.17 -2.89 1.88
N ASN A 109 3.10 -1.96 2.10
CA ASN A 109 3.57 -1.01 1.10
C ASN A 109 5.10 -1.03 1.11
N THR A 110 5.73 -0.78 -0.03
CA THR A 110 7.19 -0.76 -0.14
C THR A 110 7.70 0.60 -0.57
N ALA A 111 8.89 0.96 -0.10
CA ALA A 111 9.57 2.15 -0.60
C ALA A 111 9.89 1.95 -2.09
N ALA A 112 9.87 3.03 -2.86
CA ALA A 112 10.20 2.97 -4.28
C ALA A 112 11.60 2.35 -4.51
N GLY A 113 11.69 1.36 -5.40
CA GLY A 113 12.92 0.59 -5.67
C GLY A 113 13.22 -0.54 -4.68
N SER A 114 12.26 -0.93 -3.84
CA SER A 114 12.38 -2.11 -2.98
C SER A 114 12.21 -3.40 -3.79
N GLU A 115 13.07 -4.37 -3.52
CA GLU A 115 13.01 -5.70 -4.12
C GLU A 115 12.54 -6.71 -3.07
N PHE A 116 11.45 -7.42 -3.38
CA PHE A 116 10.89 -8.42 -2.49
C PHE A 116 10.37 -9.64 -3.24
N THR A 117 10.26 -10.74 -2.51
CA THR A 117 9.59 -11.96 -2.95
C THR A 117 8.52 -12.29 -1.92
N LEU A 118 7.27 -12.38 -2.37
CA LEU A 118 6.14 -12.83 -1.56
C LEU A 118 5.84 -14.28 -1.92
N THR A 119 5.66 -15.13 -0.91
CA THR A 119 5.31 -16.54 -1.08
C THR A 119 4.14 -16.87 -0.16
N HIS A 120 3.05 -17.34 -0.75
CA HIS A 120 1.89 -17.87 -0.02
C HIS A 120 2.04 -19.38 0.20
N ASP A 121 1.35 -19.92 1.21
CA ASP A 121 1.37 -21.36 1.51
C ASP A 121 0.73 -22.13 0.32
N PRO A 122 1.20 -23.35 -0.03
CA PRO A 122 0.73 -24.07 -1.21
C PRO A 122 -0.69 -24.61 -0.95
N GLY A 123 -1.68 -23.80 -1.31
CA GLY A 123 -3.10 -24.11 -1.12
C GLY A 123 -4.02 -22.97 -1.58
N ASP A 124 -3.53 -21.72 -1.49
CA ASP A 124 -4.27 -20.53 -1.92
C ASP A 124 -3.74 -19.98 -3.24
N SER A 125 -4.67 -19.54 -4.09
CA SER A 125 -4.42 -19.01 -5.43
C SER A 125 -3.50 -17.79 -5.39
N GLU A 126 -2.86 -17.49 -6.53
CA GLU A 126 -2.15 -16.24 -6.81
C GLU A 126 -2.97 -15.01 -6.36
N THR A 127 -2.73 -14.53 -5.14
CA THR A 127 -3.25 -13.25 -4.67
C THR A 127 -2.40 -12.17 -5.32
N GLU A 128 -2.89 -11.64 -6.44
CA GLU A 128 -2.36 -10.39 -7.00
C GLU A 128 -2.57 -9.26 -5.99
N GLY A 129 -1.48 -8.74 -5.43
CA GLY A 129 -1.52 -7.53 -4.60
C GLY A 129 -0.45 -7.48 -3.51
N MET A 130 -0.38 -6.34 -2.82
CA MET A 130 0.50 -6.13 -1.66
C MET A 130 -0.20 -6.59 -0.36
N ILE A 131 -0.64 -7.84 -0.33
CA ILE A 131 -1.40 -8.43 0.79
C ILE A 131 -0.66 -9.66 1.30
N MET A 132 -0.60 -9.83 2.62
CA MET A 132 -0.09 -11.04 3.25
C MET A 132 -1.23 -11.75 3.99
N ASP A 133 -1.56 -12.95 3.53
CA ASP A 133 -2.46 -13.86 4.22
C ASP A 133 -1.70 -14.65 5.30
N LYS A 134 -2.45 -15.30 6.19
CA LYS A 134 -1.87 -16.19 7.20
C LYS A 134 -0.99 -17.25 6.53
N GLY A 135 0.23 -17.41 7.03
CA GLY A 135 1.26 -18.30 6.47
C GLY A 135 2.15 -17.65 5.41
N SER A 136 1.77 -16.48 4.88
CA SER A 136 2.56 -15.78 3.85
C SER A 136 3.92 -15.36 4.37
N ARG A 137 4.94 -15.55 3.54
CA ARG A 137 6.33 -15.17 3.80
C ARG A 137 6.76 -14.07 2.84
N LEU A 138 7.29 -12.98 3.40
CA LEU A 138 7.84 -11.86 2.66
C LEU A 138 9.36 -11.81 2.88
N GLN A 139 10.10 -11.92 1.78
CA GLN A 139 11.55 -11.79 1.76
C GLN A 139 11.92 -10.48 1.07
N LEU A 140 12.55 -9.56 1.81
CA LEU A 140 12.96 -8.25 1.32
C LEU A 140 14.48 -8.24 1.16
N SER A 141 14.97 -8.24 -0.09
CA SER A 141 16.41 -8.20 -0.40
C SER A 141 16.95 -6.78 -0.29
N ARG A 142 16.18 -5.77 -0.76
CA ARG A 142 16.55 -4.36 -0.81
C ARG A 142 15.37 -3.45 -0.48
N GLY A 143 15.61 -2.32 0.17
CA GLY A 143 14.61 -1.28 0.46
C GLY A 143 13.99 -1.35 1.86
N THR A 144 12.75 -0.86 1.99
CA THR A 144 12.00 -0.81 3.24
C THR A 144 10.55 -1.18 2.96
N VAL A 145 9.93 -1.95 3.84
CA VAL A 145 8.50 -2.28 3.77
C VAL A 145 7.78 -1.72 4.99
N GLU A 146 6.60 -1.18 4.78
CA GLU A 146 5.65 -0.83 5.82
C GLU A 146 4.51 -1.85 5.82
N LEU A 147 4.22 -2.45 6.97
CA LEU A 147 3.12 -3.38 7.19
C LEU A 147 2.01 -2.67 7.96
N THR A 148 0.77 -2.87 7.53
CA THR A 148 -0.44 -2.42 8.22
C THR A 148 -1.33 -3.63 8.50
N PHE A 149 -1.43 -3.99 9.78
CA PHE A 149 -2.24 -5.12 10.24
C PHE A 149 -3.72 -4.70 10.36
N ALA A 150 -4.64 -5.66 10.24
CA ALA A 150 -6.07 -5.40 10.43
C ALA A 150 -6.40 -4.83 11.83
N SER A 151 -5.63 -5.20 12.86
CA SER A 151 -5.74 -4.65 14.21
C SER A 151 -5.32 -3.17 14.30
N GLY A 152 -4.67 -2.63 13.28
CA GLY A 152 -4.17 -1.25 13.19
C GLY A 152 -2.72 -1.09 13.63
N VAL A 153 -2.01 -2.19 13.94
CA VAL A 153 -0.56 -2.16 14.17
C VAL A 153 0.14 -1.71 12.89
N ARG A 154 1.08 -0.79 13.03
CA ARG A 154 1.98 -0.37 11.94
C ARG A 154 3.37 -0.91 12.20
N SER A 155 4.03 -1.42 11.18
CA SER A 155 5.43 -1.84 11.27
C SER A 155 6.23 -1.33 10.10
N VAL A 156 7.47 -0.92 10.34
CA VAL A 156 8.40 -0.53 9.28
C VAL A 156 9.67 -1.35 9.40
N ILE A 157 10.05 -2.01 8.31
CA ILE A 157 11.08 -3.07 8.32
C ILE A 157 12.10 -2.79 7.22
N LYS A 158 13.37 -2.75 7.61
CA LYS A 158 14.48 -2.44 6.71
C LYS A 158 15.13 -3.71 6.17
N ALA A 159 15.43 -3.72 4.87
CA ALA A 159 16.19 -4.79 4.22
C ALA A 159 17.63 -4.90 4.76
N PRO A 160 18.27 -6.08 4.69
CA PRO A 160 17.69 -7.36 4.29
C PRO A 160 16.78 -7.93 5.40
N ALA A 161 15.57 -8.35 5.03
CA ALA A 161 14.59 -8.87 5.98
C ALA A 161 13.86 -10.12 5.44
N ASP A 162 13.41 -10.97 6.36
CA ASP A 162 12.68 -12.20 6.08
C ASP A 162 11.68 -12.41 7.23
N MET A 163 10.40 -12.43 6.88
CA MET A 163 9.31 -12.46 7.84
C MET A 163 8.15 -13.31 7.34
N THR A 164 7.38 -13.84 8.29
CA THR A 164 6.20 -14.66 8.01
C THR A 164 5.05 -14.21 8.90
N LEU A 165 3.89 -13.97 8.30
CA LEU A 165 2.66 -13.73 9.06
C LEU A 165 2.17 -15.07 9.60
N GLN A 166 2.30 -15.32 10.91
CA GLN A 166 1.87 -16.59 11.51
C GLN A 166 0.38 -16.60 11.82
N GLU A 167 -0.12 -15.50 12.35
CA GLU A 167 -1.51 -15.26 12.75
C GLU A 167 -1.78 -13.76 12.60
N ASP A 168 -3.05 -13.33 12.66
CA ASP A 168 -3.48 -11.93 12.46
C ASP A 168 -2.71 -10.93 13.35
N ASP A 169 -2.34 -11.31 14.57
CA ASP A 169 -1.58 -10.48 15.52
C ASP A 169 -0.21 -11.10 15.90
N THR A 170 0.30 -12.01 15.07
CA THR A 170 1.61 -12.64 15.31
C THR A 170 2.50 -12.62 14.07
N LEU A 171 3.58 -11.84 14.14
CA LEU A 171 4.62 -11.80 13.12
C LEU A 171 5.84 -12.61 13.55
N PHE A 172 6.32 -13.49 12.67
CA PHE A 172 7.61 -14.16 12.85
C PHE A 172 8.68 -13.44 12.03
N LEU A 173 9.64 -12.80 12.71
CA LEU A 173 10.79 -12.12 12.12
C LEU A 173 12.01 -13.05 12.13
N ASN A 174 12.27 -13.70 10.99
CA ASN A 174 13.43 -14.56 10.83
C ASN A 174 14.73 -13.73 10.75
N ARG A 175 14.70 -12.61 10.03
CA ARG A 175 15.80 -11.67 9.85
C ARG A 175 15.26 -10.25 9.62
N GLY A 176 15.97 -9.25 10.12
CA GLY A 176 15.70 -7.84 9.84
C GLY A 176 15.73 -6.97 11.10
N ALA A 177 15.56 -5.66 10.90
CA ALA A 177 15.26 -4.71 11.96
C ALA A 177 13.86 -4.14 11.69
N ALA A 178 12.95 -4.37 12.64
CA ALA A 178 11.55 -4.04 12.51
C ALA A 178 11.14 -3.09 13.65
N TRP A 179 10.53 -1.98 13.29
CA TRP A 179 9.86 -1.06 14.20
C TRP A 179 8.37 -1.37 14.25
N PHE A 180 7.72 -1.20 15.40
CA PHE A 180 6.30 -1.42 15.61
C PHE A 180 5.67 -0.27 16.40
N ASP A 181 4.53 0.19 15.93
CA ASP A 181 3.62 1.11 16.62
C ASP A 181 2.28 0.40 16.82
N VAL A 182 1.99 0.09 18.08
CA VAL A 182 0.83 -0.71 18.47
C VAL A 182 -0.22 0.19 19.13
N PRO A 183 -1.40 0.38 18.50
CA PRO A 183 -2.47 1.16 19.11
C PRO A 183 -3.10 0.41 20.29
N GLU A 184 -3.76 1.13 21.20
CA GLU A 184 -4.37 0.55 22.42
C GLU A 184 -5.35 -0.61 22.15
N LYS A 185 -6.04 -0.57 20.99
CA LYS A 185 -6.96 -1.64 20.57
C LYS A 185 -6.27 -2.96 20.17
N ALA A 186 -4.96 -2.95 19.98
CA ALA A 186 -4.15 -4.08 19.49
C ALA A 186 -3.12 -4.56 20.54
N ILE A 187 -3.31 -4.20 21.81
CA ILE A 187 -2.48 -4.69 22.91
C ILE A 187 -2.47 -6.22 22.92
N GLY A 188 -1.28 -6.81 23.03
CA GLY A 188 -1.06 -8.26 22.92
C GLY A 188 -0.45 -8.69 21.59
N PHE A 189 -0.24 -7.75 20.65
CA PHE A 189 0.50 -8.01 19.42
C PHE A 189 1.85 -8.66 19.71
N THR A 190 2.15 -9.74 18.98
CA THR A 190 3.29 -10.61 19.30
C THR A 190 4.29 -10.68 18.15
N VAL A 191 5.55 -10.37 18.44
CA VAL A 191 6.67 -10.55 17.50
C VAL A 191 7.54 -11.70 17.99
N LYS A 192 7.67 -12.72 17.15
CA LYS A 192 8.53 -13.89 17.42
C LYS A 192 9.78 -13.82 16.56
N THR A 193 10.89 -14.25 17.12
CA THR A 193 12.13 -14.55 16.40
C THR A 193 12.51 -16.00 16.69
N LYS A 194 13.69 -16.44 16.24
CA LYS A 194 14.19 -17.79 16.55
C LYS A 194 14.38 -18.04 18.05
N ASP A 195 14.65 -17.00 18.81
CA ASP A 195 15.18 -17.11 20.17
C ASP A 195 14.48 -16.17 21.18
N LEU A 196 13.62 -15.27 20.71
CA LEU A 196 12.78 -14.37 21.51
C LEU A 196 11.31 -14.42 21.14
N ASN A 197 10.45 -14.27 22.15
CA ASN A 197 9.04 -13.96 22.02
C ASN A 197 8.74 -12.63 22.71
N VAL A 198 8.30 -11.64 21.94
CA VAL A 198 8.09 -10.26 22.36
C VAL A 198 6.59 -9.95 22.27
N VAL A 199 5.96 -9.62 23.40
CA VAL A 199 4.52 -9.33 23.47
C VAL A 199 4.33 -7.88 23.88
N ASP A 200 3.63 -7.14 23.04
CA ASP A 200 3.27 -5.75 23.30
C ASP A 200 2.28 -5.62 24.46
N LEU A 201 2.50 -4.61 25.31
CA LEU A 201 1.60 -4.24 26.41
C LEU A 201 1.07 -2.79 26.25
N GLY A 202 1.08 -2.26 25.01
CA GLY A 202 0.54 -0.97 24.55
C GLY A 202 1.63 0.05 24.23
N THR A 203 2.34 -0.07 23.10
CA THR A 203 3.67 0.56 22.97
C THR A 203 4.28 0.71 21.56
N GLU A 204 5.28 1.61 21.50
CA GLU A 204 6.24 1.72 20.40
C GLU A 204 7.56 0.99 20.74
N PHE A 205 7.92 -0.02 19.94
CA PHE A 205 9.11 -0.83 20.17
C PHE A 205 9.78 -1.32 18.87
N GLY A 206 11.02 -1.78 18.99
CA GLY A 206 11.81 -2.32 17.90
C GLY A 206 12.36 -3.70 18.21
N VAL A 207 12.41 -4.57 17.20
CA VAL A 207 12.99 -5.92 17.29
C VAL A 207 14.06 -6.09 16.21
N VAL A 208 15.22 -6.63 16.59
CA VAL A 208 16.31 -6.94 15.66
C VAL A 208 16.60 -8.43 15.70
N SER A 209 16.64 -9.05 14.51
CA SER A 209 17.10 -10.43 14.31
C SER A 209 18.13 -10.46 13.19
N LYS A 210 19.35 -10.94 13.47
CA LYS A 210 20.44 -11.04 12.48
C LYS A 210 20.97 -12.48 12.43
N PRO A 211 21.36 -12.99 11.25
CA PRO A 211 22.04 -14.28 11.18
C PRO A 211 23.30 -14.28 12.05
N GLY A 212 23.46 -15.29 12.90
CA GLY A 212 24.62 -15.43 13.78
C GLY A 212 24.64 -14.52 15.02
N ALA A 213 23.61 -13.70 15.23
CA ALA A 213 23.44 -12.92 16.47
C ALA A 213 22.13 -13.29 17.17
N TYR A 214 22.08 -13.02 18.47
CA TYR A 214 20.87 -13.21 19.28
C TYR A 214 19.91 -12.05 19.08
N GLY A 215 18.60 -12.33 19.21
CA GLY A 215 17.57 -11.33 19.06
C GLY A 215 17.71 -10.20 20.07
N GLU A 216 17.30 -9.00 19.66
CA GLU A 216 17.25 -7.81 20.50
C GLU A 216 15.85 -7.21 20.49
N VAL A 217 15.47 -6.61 21.62
CA VAL A 217 14.26 -5.81 21.77
C VAL A 217 14.62 -4.46 22.36
N HIS A 218 14.04 -3.40 21.82
CA HIS A 218 14.28 -2.00 22.18
C HIS A 218 12.93 -1.31 22.40
N VAL A 219 12.67 -0.78 23.60
CA VAL A 219 11.39 -0.13 23.92
C VAL A 219 11.55 1.39 23.89
N PHE A 220 10.78 2.06 23.04
CA PHE A 220 10.84 3.51 22.87
C PHE A 220 9.80 4.22 23.75
N ASN A 221 8.57 3.70 23.79
CA ASN A 221 7.49 4.28 24.57
C ASN A 221 6.53 3.22 25.10
N GLY A 222 6.28 3.22 26.41
CA GLY A 222 5.36 2.30 27.11
C GLY A 222 6.04 1.01 27.64
N LYS A 223 5.44 -0.17 27.48
CA LYS A 223 5.87 -1.46 28.04
C LYS A 223 5.79 -2.63 27.05
N VAL A 224 6.77 -3.53 27.13
CA VAL A 224 6.82 -4.77 26.36
C VAL A 224 7.24 -5.93 27.25
N LYS A 225 6.67 -7.11 27.06
CA LYS A 225 7.14 -8.34 27.70
C LYS A 225 8.03 -9.12 26.74
N ALA A 226 9.31 -9.26 27.08
CA ALA A 226 10.26 -10.07 26.31
C ALA A 226 10.53 -11.39 27.02
N SER A 227 10.49 -12.51 26.29
CA SER A 227 10.76 -13.85 26.82
C SER A 227 11.74 -14.60 25.92
N ALA A 228 12.80 -15.13 26.50
CA ALA A 228 13.73 -16.01 25.79
C ALA A 228 13.07 -17.37 25.49
N LEU A 229 13.42 -17.96 24.34
CA LEU A 229 12.93 -19.28 23.93
C LEU A 229 13.98 -20.40 24.12
N ASN A 230 15.19 -20.03 24.56
CA ASN A 230 16.31 -20.94 24.80
C ASN A 230 16.16 -21.68 26.16
N ILE A 231 17.25 -22.18 26.73
CA ILE A 231 17.25 -23.09 27.90
C ILE A 231 16.56 -22.49 29.13
N ARG A 232 16.98 -21.31 29.59
CA ARG A 232 16.46 -20.70 30.83
C ARG A 232 15.10 -20.04 30.70
N LYS A 233 14.67 -19.72 29.48
CA LYS A 233 13.39 -19.04 29.18
C LYS A 233 13.09 -17.83 30.08
N GLU A 234 14.10 -17.01 30.36
CA GLU A 234 13.92 -15.80 31.17
C GLU A 234 12.86 -14.89 30.53
N SER A 235 12.04 -14.25 31.36
CA SER A 235 10.99 -13.32 30.93
C SER A 235 11.07 -12.04 31.74
N VAL A 236 11.06 -10.90 31.07
CA VAL A 236 11.16 -9.57 31.69
C VAL A 236 10.18 -8.61 31.05
N ILE A 237 9.62 -7.71 31.84
CA ILE A 237 8.85 -6.56 31.34
C ILE A 237 9.82 -5.40 31.23
N LEU A 238 9.89 -4.82 30.04
CA LEU A 238 10.70 -3.66 29.70
C LEU A 238 9.81 -2.43 29.63
N VAL A 239 10.34 -1.31 30.09
CA VAL A 239 9.70 0.01 29.97
C VAL A 239 10.44 0.89 28.98
N ALA A 240 9.88 2.05 28.65
CA ALA A 240 10.51 3.05 27.79
C ALA A 240 11.99 3.31 28.16
N ASN A 241 12.84 3.41 27.14
CA ASN A 241 14.30 3.54 27.23
C ASN A 241 15.05 2.31 27.78
N GLU A 242 14.41 1.14 27.82
CA GLU A 242 15.10 -0.12 28.08
C GLU A 242 15.24 -0.99 26.83
N ALA A 243 16.36 -1.70 26.73
CA ALA A 243 16.58 -2.72 25.73
C ALA A 243 17.22 -3.97 26.35
N ARG A 244 16.93 -5.12 25.73
CA ARG A 244 17.52 -6.41 26.10
C ARG A 244 17.98 -7.17 24.87
N ARG A 245 19.07 -7.90 25.02
CA ARG A 245 19.54 -8.89 24.04
C ARG A 245 19.46 -10.28 24.67
N ASN A 246 18.94 -11.24 23.92
CA ASN A 246 18.99 -12.64 24.35
C ASN A 246 20.44 -13.17 24.30
N ASN A 247 20.71 -14.26 24.99
CA ASN A 247 22.02 -14.90 24.96
C ASN A 247 21.90 -16.44 24.86
N PRO A 248 23.03 -17.16 24.68
CA PRO A 248 23.00 -18.61 24.47
C PRO A 248 22.32 -19.37 25.62
N THR A 249 22.40 -18.84 26.85
CA THR A 249 21.82 -19.47 28.04
C THR A 249 20.32 -19.23 28.18
N GLY A 250 19.74 -18.31 27.39
CA GLY A 250 18.36 -17.85 27.51
C GLY A 250 18.16 -16.83 28.61
N ARG A 251 19.20 -16.04 28.94
CA ARG A 251 19.07 -14.83 29.74
C ARG A 251 18.94 -13.59 28.85
N LEU A 252 18.35 -12.54 29.40
CA LEU A 252 18.14 -11.26 28.73
C LEU A 252 19.12 -10.21 29.28
N ASP A 253 20.22 -10.00 28.57
CA ASP A 253 21.27 -9.05 28.94
C ASP A 253 20.84 -7.62 28.64
N THR A 254 21.18 -6.68 29.52
CA THR A 254 20.87 -5.25 29.33
C THR A 254 21.78 -4.64 28.28
N ILE A 255 21.19 -3.95 27.31
CA ILE A 255 21.91 -3.19 26.27
C ILE A 255 21.35 -1.76 26.20
N ALA A 256 22.10 -0.85 25.57
CA ALA A 256 21.62 0.50 25.29
C ALA A 256 20.56 0.46 24.18
N VAL A 257 19.53 1.30 24.30
CA VAL A 257 18.54 1.51 23.25
C VAL A 257 19.21 2.16 22.04
N ASN A 258 18.92 1.65 20.84
CA ASN A 258 19.45 2.20 19.59
C ASN A 258 18.31 2.63 18.64
N PRO A 259 17.82 3.88 18.73
CA PRO A 259 16.75 4.37 17.87
C PRO A 259 17.15 4.40 16.38
N SER A 260 18.42 4.69 16.08
CA SER A 260 18.93 4.80 14.70
C SER A 260 18.92 3.49 13.91
N ALA A 261 18.77 2.34 14.61
CA ALA A 261 18.61 1.05 13.97
C ALA A 261 17.23 0.86 13.30
N PHE A 262 16.28 1.76 13.56
CA PHE A 262 14.88 1.62 13.18
C PHE A 262 14.41 2.82 12.36
N LEU A 263 13.67 2.54 11.28
CA LEU A 263 12.94 3.56 10.51
C LEU A 263 11.49 3.56 11.00
N LYS A 264 10.94 4.74 11.26
CA LYS A 264 9.53 4.88 11.72
C LYS A 264 8.56 5.08 10.57
N ASN A 265 9.01 5.67 9.48
CA ASN A 265 8.22 5.94 8.29
C ASN A 265 8.93 5.34 7.07
N LEU A 266 8.15 4.97 6.06
CA LEU A 266 8.68 4.66 4.74
C LEU A 266 9.45 5.89 4.22
N ALA A 267 10.66 5.68 3.68
CA ALA A 267 11.37 6.78 3.03
C ALA A 267 10.54 7.25 1.83
N GLU A 268 10.05 8.49 1.86
CA GLU A 268 9.17 9.06 0.81
C GLU A 268 9.89 9.18 -0.54
N LEU A 269 11.22 9.22 -0.51
CA LEU A 269 12.07 9.32 -1.69
C LEU A 269 13.08 8.17 -1.73
N PRO A 270 13.38 7.61 -2.92
CA PRO A 270 14.51 6.71 -3.11
C PRO A 270 15.84 7.34 -2.69
N PRO A 271 16.92 6.56 -2.48
CA PRO A 271 18.25 7.11 -2.24
C PRO A 271 18.63 8.12 -3.34
N TYR A 272 19.11 9.30 -2.96
CA TYR A 272 19.36 10.38 -3.93
C TYR A 272 20.64 11.16 -3.68
N LEU A 273 21.15 11.75 -4.77
CA LEU A 273 22.19 12.78 -4.81
C LEU A 273 21.53 14.11 -5.14
N HIS A 274 21.93 15.19 -4.48
CA HIS A 274 21.34 16.52 -4.61
C HIS A 274 22.42 17.60 -4.69
N TRP A 275 22.32 18.45 -5.70
CA TRP A 275 23.11 19.67 -5.87
C TRP A 275 22.18 20.88 -5.81
N ALA A 276 22.26 21.64 -4.70
CA ALA A 276 21.49 22.87 -4.50
C ALA A 276 22.12 24.09 -5.18
N PHE A 277 23.46 24.13 -5.30
CA PHE A 277 24.23 25.27 -5.85
C PHE A 277 24.24 26.55 -4.99
N ASP A 278 24.05 26.42 -3.67
CA ASP A 278 24.09 27.53 -2.72
C ASP A 278 25.50 27.98 -2.33
N GLU A 279 25.64 29.25 -1.89
CA GLU A 279 26.94 29.90 -1.57
C GLU A 279 27.80 29.14 -0.55
N TYR A 280 27.19 28.39 0.38
CA TYR A 280 27.90 27.62 1.41
C TYR A 280 28.44 26.28 0.90
N ASP A 281 27.90 25.75 -0.19
CA ASP A 281 28.09 24.38 -0.67
C ASP A 281 28.38 24.39 -2.19
N GLN A 282 29.19 25.33 -2.68
CA GLN A 282 29.23 25.80 -4.09
C GLN A 282 28.99 24.72 -5.16
N PHE A 283 29.52 23.50 -5.02
CA PHE A 283 29.16 22.33 -5.84
C PHE A 283 29.11 21.01 -5.05
N ASP A 284 28.94 21.09 -3.73
CA ASP A 284 28.91 19.92 -2.87
C ASP A 284 27.62 19.14 -3.10
N VAL A 285 27.75 17.83 -3.06
CA VAL A 285 26.64 16.89 -3.20
C VAL A 285 26.12 16.50 -1.82
N LYS A 286 24.80 16.49 -1.66
CA LYS A 286 24.11 16.03 -0.45
C LYS A 286 23.12 14.94 -0.80
N GLY A 287 22.51 14.33 0.22
CA GLY A 287 21.41 13.39 0.05
C GLY A 287 21.62 12.08 0.82
N SER A 288 20.83 11.08 0.46
CA SER A 288 20.77 9.78 1.14
C SER A 288 21.44 8.64 0.36
N HIS A 289 21.97 8.93 -0.83
CA HIS A 289 22.65 7.94 -1.66
C HIS A 289 24.03 7.55 -1.06
N PRO A 290 24.42 6.26 -1.09
CA PRO A 290 25.70 5.82 -0.51
C PRO A 290 26.95 6.50 -1.08
N ALA A 291 26.87 7.00 -2.31
CA ALA A 291 27.99 7.66 -2.98
C ALA A 291 28.22 9.11 -2.55
N VAL A 292 27.35 9.74 -1.74
CA VAL A 292 27.46 11.17 -1.37
C VAL A 292 28.88 11.53 -0.90
N ASP A 293 29.44 10.74 0.02
CA ASP A 293 30.75 11.03 0.62
C ASP A 293 31.94 10.86 -0.35
N GLU A 294 31.73 10.18 -1.49
CA GLU A 294 32.76 9.88 -2.48
C GLU A 294 32.69 10.81 -3.70
N VAL A 295 31.54 11.47 -3.92
CA VAL A 295 31.31 12.26 -5.12
C VAL A 295 31.94 13.65 -4.97
N VAL A 296 32.83 13.96 -5.92
CA VAL A 296 33.51 15.25 -6.03
C VAL A 296 33.08 15.92 -7.33
N THR A 297 32.62 17.16 -7.22
CA THR A 297 32.21 17.99 -8.36
C THR A 297 33.29 19.01 -8.68
N THR A 298 33.71 19.09 -9.93
CA THR A 298 34.72 20.05 -10.41
C THR A 298 34.15 20.90 -11.54
N PRO A 299 34.25 22.24 -11.47
CA PRO A 299 33.87 23.11 -12.58
C PRO A 299 34.82 22.94 -13.76
N ILE A 300 34.24 22.90 -14.96
CA ILE A 300 34.98 22.86 -16.23
C ILE A 300 34.70 24.15 -16.98
N SER A 301 35.78 24.84 -17.35
CA SER A 301 35.72 25.97 -18.28
C SER A 301 37.04 26.14 -19.02
N ARG A 302 36.96 26.70 -20.24
CA ARG A 302 38.13 27.17 -21.00
C ARG A 302 38.43 28.66 -20.82
N GLN A 303 37.46 29.45 -20.36
CA GLN A 303 37.57 30.91 -20.31
C GLN A 303 37.29 31.45 -18.90
N ALA A 304 36.04 31.32 -18.43
CA ALA A 304 35.58 31.79 -17.13
C ALA A 304 34.82 30.69 -16.39
N PRO A 305 35.05 30.48 -15.08
CA PRO A 305 34.32 29.46 -14.32
C PRO A 305 32.80 29.73 -14.34
N PRO A 306 31.96 28.70 -14.14
CA PRO A 306 30.54 28.91 -13.91
C PRO A 306 30.30 29.86 -12.73
N GLU A 307 29.22 30.64 -12.82
CA GLU A 307 28.85 31.62 -11.78
C GLU A 307 27.61 31.12 -11.03
N LEU A 308 27.48 31.51 -9.77
CA LEU A 308 26.27 31.33 -8.98
C LEU A 308 25.51 32.65 -8.93
N VAL A 309 24.22 32.62 -9.23
CA VAL A 309 23.33 33.80 -9.23
C VAL A 309 22.04 33.48 -8.48
N GLN A 310 21.20 34.48 -8.21
CA GLN A 310 19.92 34.25 -7.53
C GLN A 310 19.07 33.19 -8.27
N GLY A 311 18.78 32.10 -7.57
CA GLY A 311 18.12 30.91 -8.08
C GLY A 311 16.60 30.91 -7.94
N LYS A 312 16.03 29.72 -8.14
CA LYS A 312 14.65 29.39 -7.79
C LYS A 312 14.53 29.25 -6.27
N SER A 313 15.50 28.60 -5.64
CA SER A 313 15.72 28.51 -4.20
C SER A 313 17.17 28.88 -3.94
N GLY A 314 17.44 29.84 -3.06
CA GLY A 314 18.83 30.25 -2.79
C GLY A 314 19.57 30.73 -4.06
N ALA A 315 20.70 30.09 -4.38
CA ALA A 315 21.50 30.36 -5.58
C ALA A 315 21.43 29.23 -6.61
N ALA A 316 21.56 29.59 -7.89
CA ALA A 316 21.52 28.68 -9.02
C ALA A 316 22.80 28.79 -9.86
N LEU A 317 23.15 27.68 -10.52
CA LEU A 317 24.24 27.59 -11.46
C LEU A 317 23.89 28.31 -12.77
N LEU A 318 24.61 29.39 -13.08
CA LEU A 318 24.54 30.09 -14.35
C LEU A 318 25.58 29.53 -15.34
N LEU A 319 25.10 29.06 -16.49
CA LEU A 319 25.92 28.62 -17.61
C LEU A 319 25.69 29.54 -18.82
N ASN A 320 26.78 30.11 -19.34
CA ASN A 320 26.72 31.09 -20.42
C ASN A 320 26.67 30.49 -21.83
N GLY A 321 26.75 29.16 -21.97
CA GLY A 321 26.79 28.48 -23.26
C GLY A 321 28.16 28.45 -23.95
N ASN A 322 29.23 28.92 -23.29
CA ASN A 322 30.59 28.98 -23.83
C ASN A 322 31.56 28.04 -23.10
N SER A 323 31.41 26.73 -23.29
CA SER A 323 32.30 25.70 -22.71
C SER A 323 32.32 25.66 -21.17
N GLN A 324 31.27 26.15 -20.51
CA GLN A 324 31.07 26.02 -19.06
C GLN A 324 30.25 24.78 -18.70
N GLY A 325 30.57 24.16 -17.58
CA GLY A 325 29.78 23.08 -16.99
C GLY A 325 30.43 22.55 -15.72
N LEU A 326 29.87 21.50 -15.15
CA LEU A 326 30.45 20.75 -14.03
C LEU A 326 30.68 19.30 -14.45
N GLN A 327 31.73 18.70 -13.94
CA GLN A 327 31.99 17.27 -14.06
C GLN A 327 32.16 16.68 -12.68
N THR A 328 31.56 15.52 -12.44
CA THR A 328 31.83 14.76 -11.24
C THR A 328 32.81 13.62 -11.51
N ASN A 329 33.32 13.01 -10.44
CA ASN A 329 33.99 11.70 -10.50
C ASN A 329 32.99 10.52 -10.50
N TRP A 330 31.69 10.77 -10.44
CA TRP A 330 30.67 9.74 -10.35
C TRP A 330 30.30 9.22 -11.73
N ALA A 331 30.41 7.91 -11.96
CA ALA A 331 30.09 7.30 -13.26
C ALA A 331 28.59 7.39 -13.60
N GLY A 332 27.72 7.49 -12.59
CA GLY A 332 26.26 7.44 -12.74
C GLY A 332 25.67 6.06 -12.50
N ILE A 333 24.36 5.95 -12.73
CA ILE A 333 23.58 4.71 -12.57
C ILE A 333 23.46 4.02 -13.92
N TYR A 334 23.70 2.71 -13.91
CA TYR A 334 23.60 1.81 -15.07
C TYR A 334 22.76 0.58 -14.69
N GLY A 335 22.08 -0.02 -15.66
CA GLY A 335 21.17 -1.15 -15.45
C GLY A 335 19.91 -1.04 -16.30
N ASP A 336 19.55 -2.10 -17.02
CA ASP A 336 18.34 -2.17 -17.86
C ASP A 336 17.08 -2.18 -17.00
N ASP A 337 17.09 -2.96 -15.92
CA ASP A 337 15.93 -3.08 -15.04
C ASP A 337 16.14 -2.32 -13.74
N ARG A 338 17.02 -1.30 -13.75
CA ARG A 338 17.26 -0.44 -12.59
C ARG A 338 16.50 0.88 -12.76
N PRO A 339 15.42 1.10 -11.99
CA PRO A 339 14.68 2.35 -12.05
C PRO A 339 15.56 3.54 -11.66
N LEU A 340 15.34 4.67 -12.32
CA LEU A 340 16.16 5.87 -12.20
C LEU A 340 15.27 7.10 -12.35
N SER A 341 15.50 8.13 -11.54
CA SER A 341 14.86 9.43 -11.76
C SER A 341 15.85 10.59 -11.71
N THR A 342 15.55 11.63 -12.46
CA THR A 342 16.25 12.92 -12.41
C THR A 342 15.20 14.00 -12.24
N ALA A 343 15.39 14.92 -11.30
CA ALA A 343 14.55 16.09 -11.12
C ALA A 343 15.42 17.35 -11.06
N VAL A 344 15.03 18.43 -11.73
CA VAL A 344 15.86 19.64 -11.83
C VAL A 344 15.02 20.86 -12.16
N TRP A 345 15.37 22.00 -11.59
CA TRP A 345 14.85 23.30 -12.03
C TRP A 345 15.75 23.90 -13.09
N VAL A 346 15.15 24.39 -14.17
CA VAL A 346 15.87 25.10 -15.23
C VAL A 346 15.18 26.38 -15.63
N ARG A 347 15.98 27.37 -16.03
CA ARG A 347 15.49 28.60 -16.66
C ARG A 347 16.29 28.87 -17.93
N ILE A 348 15.60 28.79 -19.07
CA ILE A 348 16.23 28.90 -20.38
C ILE A 348 15.89 30.25 -20.99
N PRO A 349 16.89 31.09 -21.35
CA PRO A 349 16.63 32.35 -22.01
C PRO A 349 16.13 32.13 -23.44
N LYS A 350 15.23 33.00 -23.89
CA LYS A 350 14.75 32.99 -25.27
C LYS A 350 15.92 33.09 -26.27
N GLY A 351 15.92 32.21 -27.26
CA GLY A 351 17.00 32.15 -28.26
C GLY A 351 18.32 31.56 -27.73
N ALA A 352 18.27 30.75 -26.66
CA ALA A 352 19.36 29.85 -26.33
C ALA A 352 19.66 28.91 -27.51
N ASP A 353 20.93 28.70 -27.81
CA ASP A 353 21.33 27.75 -28.84
C ASP A 353 21.27 26.32 -28.27
N LEU A 354 20.34 25.53 -28.81
CA LEU A 354 20.11 24.14 -28.44
C LEU A 354 20.40 23.16 -29.60
N THR A 355 21.03 23.65 -30.67
CA THR A 355 21.13 22.92 -31.96
C THR A 355 22.06 21.71 -31.93
N ASP A 356 23.06 21.67 -31.04
CA ASP A 356 23.95 20.51 -30.84
C ASP A 356 23.69 19.78 -29.50
N TRP A 357 22.43 19.81 -29.06
CA TRP A 357 21.89 19.06 -27.93
C TRP A 357 22.72 19.18 -26.64
N PRO A 358 22.85 20.38 -26.05
CA PRO A 358 23.48 20.52 -24.74
C PRO A 358 22.75 19.66 -23.69
N ALA A 359 23.49 18.97 -22.83
CA ALA A 359 22.88 18.28 -21.70
C ALA A 359 22.60 19.28 -20.57
N ILE A 360 21.46 19.15 -19.91
CA ILE A 360 21.27 19.72 -18.57
C ILE A 360 22.05 18.85 -17.59
N VAL A 361 21.85 17.54 -17.66
CA VAL A 361 22.63 16.53 -16.96
C VAL A 361 22.69 15.24 -17.76
N GLY A 362 23.80 14.50 -17.68
CA GLY A 362 23.88 13.16 -18.24
C GLY A 362 25.21 12.47 -17.96
N TRP A 363 25.27 11.18 -18.24
CA TRP A 363 26.48 10.34 -18.13
C TRP A 363 26.44 9.19 -19.14
N GLY A 364 27.58 8.51 -19.25
CA GLY A 364 27.72 7.30 -20.05
C GLY A 364 28.24 7.53 -21.46
N ILE A 365 27.98 6.57 -22.36
CA ILE A 365 28.54 6.51 -23.71
C ILE A 365 27.48 6.84 -24.76
N PRO A 366 27.64 7.93 -25.54
CA PRO A 366 26.73 8.27 -26.62
C PRO A 366 26.59 7.14 -27.66
N MET A 367 25.35 6.86 -28.10
CA MET A 367 25.02 5.94 -29.19
C MET A 367 25.35 4.45 -28.96
N TYR A 368 25.56 4.06 -27.70
CA TYR A 368 25.53 2.67 -27.23
C TYR A 368 24.17 2.36 -26.62
N SER A 369 23.69 1.13 -26.83
CA SER A 369 22.49 0.65 -26.12
C SER A 369 22.78 0.69 -24.62
N LYS A 370 21.80 1.10 -23.80
CA LYS A 370 21.79 0.80 -22.35
C LYS A 370 22.91 1.47 -21.50
N ALA A 371 23.79 2.25 -22.11
CA ALA A 371 24.98 2.82 -21.48
C ALA A 371 24.94 4.35 -21.36
N LYS A 372 23.77 4.99 -21.49
CA LYS A 372 23.64 6.45 -21.50
C LYS A 372 22.34 6.89 -20.85
N TRP A 373 22.43 7.83 -19.91
CA TRP A 373 21.30 8.63 -19.44
C TRP A 373 21.58 10.10 -19.72
N LYS A 374 20.59 10.81 -20.26
CA LYS A 374 20.74 12.25 -20.56
C LYS A 374 19.39 12.96 -20.54
N VAL A 375 19.31 14.02 -19.74
CA VAL A 375 18.21 15.00 -19.73
C VAL A 375 18.72 16.27 -20.39
N GLN A 376 17.97 16.79 -21.35
CA GLN A 376 18.35 17.95 -22.18
C GLN A 376 17.13 18.78 -22.59
N ALA A 377 17.38 20.01 -23.03
CA ALA A 377 16.41 20.79 -23.79
C ALA A 377 16.76 20.72 -25.28
N THR A 378 15.76 20.63 -26.16
CA THR A 378 15.97 20.51 -27.61
C THR A 378 14.80 21.07 -28.39
N HIS A 379 15.06 21.48 -29.62
CA HIS A 379 14.02 21.69 -30.61
C HIS A 379 13.49 20.33 -31.12
N PRO A 380 12.18 20.06 -31.06
CA PRO A 380 11.59 18.85 -31.64
C PRO A 380 11.98 18.70 -33.11
N GLN A 381 12.28 17.46 -33.51
CA GLN A 381 12.74 17.10 -34.87
C GLN A 381 13.98 17.87 -35.35
N ASN A 382 14.70 18.54 -34.44
CA ASN A 382 15.82 19.45 -34.74
C ASN A 382 15.43 20.64 -35.64
N ASP A 383 14.16 21.05 -35.60
CA ASP A 383 13.68 22.22 -36.33
C ASP A 383 13.61 23.42 -35.38
N ILE A 384 14.50 24.40 -35.59
CA ILE A 384 14.60 25.64 -34.79
C ILE A 384 13.29 26.44 -34.79
N GLY A 385 12.41 26.24 -35.77
CA GLY A 385 11.07 26.82 -35.79
C GLY A 385 10.15 26.30 -34.67
N ASN A 386 10.41 25.10 -34.15
CA ASN A 386 9.64 24.52 -33.06
C ASN A 386 10.15 25.05 -31.71
N PRO A 387 9.25 25.37 -30.75
CA PRO A 387 9.66 25.76 -29.41
C PRO A 387 10.45 24.62 -28.75
N PRO A 388 11.52 24.92 -27.99
CA PRO A 388 12.29 23.89 -27.33
C PRO A 388 11.53 23.27 -26.16
N VAL A 389 11.68 21.96 -26.02
CA VAL A 389 11.01 21.10 -25.05
C VAL A 389 12.04 20.28 -24.26
N ALA A 390 11.60 19.66 -23.15
CA ALA A 390 12.42 18.72 -22.42
C ALA A 390 12.54 17.42 -23.22
N ARG A 391 13.74 16.86 -23.30
CA ARG A 391 14.02 15.54 -23.86
C ARG A 391 14.82 14.71 -22.87
N VAL A 392 14.38 13.48 -22.65
CA VAL A 392 15.17 12.45 -22.00
C VAL A 392 15.63 11.44 -23.05
N SER A 393 16.86 10.95 -22.93
CA SER A 393 17.37 9.91 -23.81
C SER A 393 18.11 8.81 -23.05
N LEU A 394 17.76 7.57 -23.38
CA LEU A 394 18.37 6.35 -22.87
C LEU A 394 18.89 5.55 -24.07
N GLY A 395 20.22 5.44 -24.21
CA GLY A 395 20.83 4.83 -25.39
C GLY A 395 20.33 5.40 -26.72
N GLY A 396 19.68 4.57 -27.55
CA GLY A 396 19.07 4.95 -28.83
C GLY A 396 17.62 5.46 -28.76
N HIS A 397 17.03 5.55 -27.56
CA HIS A 397 15.65 6.00 -27.35
C HIS A 397 15.63 7.46 -26.91
N PHE A 398 14.68 8.24 -27.45
CA PHE A 398 14.50 9.66 -27.16
C PHE A 398 13.02 9.95 -26.93
N TYR A 399 12.71 10.70 -25.87
CA TYR A 399 11.34 11.05 -25.50
C TYR A 399 11.23 12.55 -25.28
N ASP A 400 10.36 13.20 -26.05
CA ASP A 400 10.13 14.65 -26.01
C ASP A 400 8.84 14.98 -25.26
N SER A 401 8.90 15.99 -24.39
CA SER A 401 7.73 16.65 -23.84
C SER A 401 7.06 17.57 -24.86
N GLN A 402 5.93 18.18 -24.49
CA GLN A 402 5.20 19.16 -25.29
C GLN A 402 5.39 20.58 -24.77
N THR A 403 5.62 20.74 -23.46
CA THR A 403 5.74 22.05 -22.83
C THR A 403 7.00 22.81 -23.29
N ARG A 404 6.79 24.06 -23.70
CA ARG A 404 7.84 25.01 -24.12
C ARG A 404 8.66 25.47 -22.92
N LEU A 405 10.00 25.53 -23.06
CA LEU A 405 10.92 25.86 -21.96
C LEU A 405 11.70 27.19 -22.09
N ASP A 406 11.76 27.82 -23.27
CA ASP A 406 12.58 29.03 -23.52
C ASP A 406 11.83 30.36 -23.29
N ASP A 407 10.86 30.36 -22.40
CA ASP A 407 10.06 31.55 -22.07
C ASP A 407 10.69 32.43 -20.97
N ASN A 408 11.92 32.09 -20.56
CA ASN A 408 12.67 32.74 -19.49
C ASN A 408 12.00 32.65 -18.11
N GLN A 409 11.12 31.67 -17.89
CA GLN A 409 10.60 31.28 -16.58
C GLN A 409 11.35 30.05 -16.03
N TRP A 410 11.17 29.80 -14.73
CA TRP A 410 11.65 28.58 -14.09
C TRP A 410 10.68 27.44 -14.38
N HIS A 411 11.19 26.34 -14.91
CA HIS A 411 10.47 25.09 -15.10
C HIS A 411 11.13 23.95 -14.33
N HIS A 412 10.32 23.12 -13.68
CA HIS A 412 10.78 21.91 -13.05
C HIS A 412 10.63 20.73 -14.02
N ILE A 413 11.73 20.06 -14.33
CA ILE A 413 11.74 18.88 -15.20
C ILE A 413 12.03 17.66 -14.34
N ALA A 414 11.17 16.64 -14.41
CA ALA A 414 11.45 15.34 -13.82
C ALA A 414 11.33 14.22 -14.86
N ALA A 415 12.41 13.47 -15.07
CA ALA A 415 12.46 12.30 -15.94
C ALA A 415 12.54 11.04 -15.08
N VAL A 416 11.68 10.06 -15.33
CA VAL A 416 11.56 8.82 -14.58
C VAL A 416 11.64 7.64 -15.53
N TYR A 417 12.49 6.68 -15.18
CA TYR A 417 12.63 5.38 -15.84
C TYR A 417 12.18 4.28 -14.87
N HIS A 418 11.22 3.46 -15.29
CA HIS A 418 10.67 2.37 -14.48
C HIS A 418 11.33 1.02 -14.75
N GLY A 419 12.19 0.92 -15.77
CA GLY A 419 12.76 -0.33 -16.26
C GLY A 419 12.29 -0.65 -17.67
N THR A 420 12.66 -1.82 -18.19
CA THR A 420 12.20 -2.27 -19.52
C THR A 420 10.83 -2.94 -19.44
N HIS A 421 9.97 -2.68 -20.43
CA HIS A 421 8.68 -3.36 -20.50
C HIS A 421 8.91 -4.82 -20.92
N PRO A 422 8.42 -5.82 -20.15
CA PRO A 422 8.73 -7.24 -20.41
C PRO A 422 8.29 -7.73 -21.80
N GLU A 423 7.18 -7.20 -22.33
CA GLU A 423 6.59 -7.66 -23.59
C GLU A 423 7.18 -6.99 -24.84
N THR A 424 7.59 -5.73 -24.75
CA THR A 424 8.06 -4.95 -25.91
C THR A 424 9.58 -4.78 -25.91
N GLY A 425 10.24 -4.95 -24.76
CA GLY A 425 11.65 -4.65 -24.55
C GLY A 425 11.97 -3.16 -24.61
N GLU A 426 10.97 -2.28 -24.70
CA GLU A 426 11.17 -0.84 -24.76
C GLU A 426 11.28 -0.24 -23.35
N PRO A 427 12.06 0.84 -23.17
CA PRO A 427 12.13 1.55 -21.89
C PRO A 427 10.78 2.17 -21.48
N ASP A 428 10.31 1.88 -20.27
CA ASP A 428 9.15 2.56 -19.68
C ASP A 428 9.58 3.91 -19.07
N MET A 429 9.19 4.97 -19.75
CA MET A 429 9.61 6.34 -19.46
C MET A 429 8.41 7.23 -19.13
N ALA A 430 8.58 8.07 -18.11
CA ALA A 430 7.70 9.19 -17.84
C ALA A 430 8.50 10.48 -17.73
N LEU A 431 7.95 11.57 -18.25
CA LEU A 431 8.51 12.91 -18.15
C LEU A 431 7.46 13.84 -17.59
N TYR A 432 7.87 14.72 -16.69
CA TYR A 432 7.01 15.67 -16.02
C TYR A 432 7.60 17.06 -16.17
N VAL A 433 6.75 18.04 -16.48
CA VAL A 433 7.09 19.46 -16.47
C VAL A 433 6.17 20.16 -15.47
N ASP A 434 6.76 20.93 -14.55
CA ASP A 434 6.06 21.65 -13.48
C ASP A 434 5.11 20.78 -12.63
N GLY A 435 5.52 19.52 -12.42
CA GLY A 435 4.77 18.53 -11.63
C GLY A 435 3.60 17.86 -12.38
N GLN A 436 3.40 18.19 -13.66
CA GLN A 436 2.39 17.57 -14.52
C GLN A 436 3.03 16.54 -15.45
N ARG A 437 2.37 15.40 -15.63
CA ARG A 437 2.84 14.33 -16.52
C ARG A 437 2.63 14.75 -17.98
N GLU A 438 3.68 14.67 -18.77
CA GLU A 438 3.66 15.07 -20.19
C GLU A 438 3.25 13.90 -21.11
N SER A 439 2.64 14.24 -22.24
CA SER A 439 2.47 13.30 -23.34
C SER A 439 3.75 13.23 -24.17
N LEU A 440 4.35 12.04 -24.25
CA LEU A 440 5.66 11.86 -24.85
C LEU A 440 5.58 11.58 -26.35
N THR A 441 6.46 12.22 -27.12
CA THR A 441 6.78 11.77 -28.49
C THR A 441 8.05 10.93 -28.44
N HIS A 442 7.94 9.65 -28.82
CA HIS A 442 9.05 8.70 -28.77
C HIS A 442 9.70 8.53 -30.15
N TYR A 443 11.03 8.57 -30.17
CA TYR A 443 11.86 8.34 -31.34
C TYR A 443 12.94 7.32 -31.03
N THR A 444 13.33 6.54 -32.04
CA THR A 444 14.46 5.63 -31.99
C THR A 444 15.50 6.00 -33.05
N ALA A 445 16.77 5.85 -32.70
CA ALA A 445 17.87 5.95 -33.66
C ALA A 445 18.67 4.65 -33.67
N PRO A 446 19.18 4.22 -34.84
CA PRO A 446 20.03 3.05 -34.92
C PRO A 446 21.29 3.25 -34.07
N LEU A 447 21.62 2.21 -33.30
CA LEU A 447 22.83 2.16 -32.50
C LEU A 447 24.04 2.04 -33.43
N ARG A 448 25.16 2.69 -33.07
CA ARG A 448 26.37 2.71 -33.91
C ARG A 448 27.32 1.52 -33.66
N HIS A 449 26.88 0.51 -32.90
CA HIS A 449 27.66 -0.69 -32.61
C HIS A 449 26.80 -1.95 -32.71
N GLU A 450 27.23 -2.89 -33.55
CA GLU A 450 26.76 -4.30 -33.60
C GLU A 450 27.66 -5.23 -32.73
N GLY A 451 28.49 -4.72 -31.82
CA GLY A 451 29.63 -5.51 -31.32
C GLY A 451 30.18 -5.15 -29.96
N LEU A 452 29.33 -4.98 -28.95
CA LEU A 452 29.71 -5.24 -27.56
C LEU A 452 28.53 -5.93 -26.89
N ASP A 453 28.57 -7.27 -26.94
CA ASP A 453 27.79 -8.17 -26.08
C ASP A 453 28.40 -8.10 -24.67
N VAL A 454 28.40 -6.89 -24.09
CA VAL A 454 29.01 -6.63 -22.78
C VAL A 454 27.87 -6.51 -21.80
N ASP A 455 27.49 -7.65 -21.25
CA ASP A 455 26.52 -7.77 -20.16
C ASP A 455 27.02 -7.11 -18.86
N GLU A 456 28.27 -6.61 -18.82
CA GLU A 456 28.91 -6.07 -17.62
C GLU A 456 28.97 -4.53 -17.63
N TYR A 457 28.00 -3.89 -16.96
CA TYR A 457 27.97 -2.43 -16.75
C TYR A 457 29.26 -1.87 -16.11
N GLU A 458 30.02 -2.68 -15.39
CA GLU A 458 31.32 -2.28 -14.82
C GLU A 458 32.38 -2.03 -15.88
N GLU A 459 32.40 -2.78 -16.99
CA GLU A 459 33.33 -2.51 -18.09
C GLU A 459 32.94 -1.23 -18.84
N ILE A 460 31.64 -0.99 -19.00
CA ILE A 460 31.09 0.23 -19.62
C ILE A 460 31.47 1.46 -18.79
N LYS A 461 31.31 1.41 -17.47
CA LYS A 461 31.67 2.52 -16.55
C LYS A 461 33.15 2.92 -16.67
N ASN A 462 34.01 1.94 -16.87
CA ASN A 462 35.46 2.13 -16.93
C ASN A 462 35.99 2.35 -18.36
N SER A 463 35.11 2.35 -19.37
CA SER A 463 35.49 2.59 -20.75
C SER A 463 36.05 4.01 -20.94
N PRO A 464 37.12 4.18 -21.74
CA PRO A 464 37.65 5.52 -22.06
C PRO A 464 36.63 6.40 -22.82
N ASP A 465 35.60 5.81 -23.42
CA ASP A 465 34.54 6.53 -24.12
C ASP A 465 33.39 6.95 -23.21
N ALA A 466 33.30 6.39 -21.99
CA ALA A 466 32.32 6.81 -21.00
C ALA A 466 32.69 8.19 -20.43
N ARG A 467 31.67 9.05 -20.29
CA ARG A 467 31.80 10.25 -19.48
C ARG A 467 31.15 10.00 -18.11
N PRO A 468 31.78 10.44 -17.01
CA PRO A 468 31.09 10.51 -15.73
C PRO A 468 29.95 11.52 -15.81
N MET A 469 29.20 11.70 -14.72
CA MET A 469 28.12 12.66 -14.69
C MET A 469 28.60 14.08 -14.98
N MET A 470 28.06 14.62 -16.07
CA MET A 470 28.27 15.98 -16.55
C MET A 470 27.01 16.80 -16.27
N ILE A 471 27.17 18.02 -15.76
CA ILE A 471 26.10 19.01 -15.61
C ILE A 471 26.39 20.15 -16.58
N GLY A 472 25.44 20.44 -17.47
CA GLY A 472 25.56 21.54 -18.43
C GLY A 472 26.44 21.26 -19.66
N GLN A 473 26.99 20.05 -19.82
CA GLN A 473 27.90 19.70 -20.92
C GLN A 473 27.39 18.51 -21.74
N SER A 474 27.61 18.53 -23.06
CA SER A 474 27.30 17.40 -23.93
C SER A 474 28.14 16.16 -23.62
N LEU A 475 27.53 14.98 -23.77
CA LEU A 475 28.23 13.71 -23.64
C LEU A 475 29.13 13.38 -24.84
N ARG A 476 28.92 14.05 -25.97
CA ARG A 476 29.71 13.82 -27.18
C ARG A 476 31.04 14.56 -27.06
N LYS A 477 32.17 13.83 -27.06
CA LYS A 477 33.50 14.42 -27.17
C LYS A 477 33.66 15.06 -28.56
N SER A 478 33.80 16.38 -28.60
CA SER A 478 33.96 17.09 -29.86
C SER A 478 35.44 17.03 -30.31
N LEU A 479 35.77 16.12 -31.23
CA LEU A 479 37.14 16.01 -31.78
C LEU A 479 37.54 17.31 -32.49
N GLY A 480 38.36 18.13 -31.83
CA GLY A 480 38.89 19.39 -32.37
C GLY A 480 37.91 20.58 -32.40
N LYS A 481 36.71 20.44 -31.85
CA LYS A 481 35.70 21.52 -31.71
C LYS A 481 35.39 21.75 -30.22
N GLN A 482 34.71 22.85 -29.90
CA GLN A 482 34.23 23.07 -28.53
C GLN A 482 33.12 22.05 -28.20
N ASP A 483 33.11 21.56 -26.96
CA ASP A 483 31.99 20.77 -26.47
C ASP A 483 30.77 21.69 -26.32
N THR A 484 29.62 21.24 -26.79
CA THR A 484 28.38 22.02 -26.70
C THR A 484 27.92 22.08 -25.25
N THR A 485 27.61 23.29 -24.80
CA THR A 485 27.26 23.57 -23.41
C THR A 485 25.90 24.24 -23.29
N PHE A 486 25.20 23.91 -22.22
CA PHE A 486 23.91 24.49 -21.90
C PHE A 486 24.04 25.98 -21.64
N ARG A 487 23.05 26.75 -22.09
CA ARG A 487 22.92 28.17 -21.81
C ARG A 487 21.63 28.38 -21.04
N GLY A 488 21.76 28.75 -19.77
CA GLY A 488 20.63 28.94 -18.87
C GLY A 488 21.04 28.82 -17.41
N LEU A 489 20.05 28.77 -16.54
CA LEU A 489 20.24 28.51 -15.12
C LEU A 489 19.78 27.09 -14.79
N ILE A 490 20.50 26.43 -13.89
CA ILE A 490 20.18 25.13 -13.32
C ILE A 490 20.15 25.29 -11.81
N ASP A 491 19.11 24.75 -11.18
CA ASP A 491 18.92 24.80 -9.74
C ASP A 491 18.35 23.47 -9.23
N GLU A 492 18.59 23.15 -7.96
CA GLU A 492 17.97 22.02 -7.25
C GLU A 492 17.99 20.71 -8.07
N LEU A 493 19.19 20.26 -8.45
CA LEU A 493 19.38 19.05 -9.26
C LEU A 493 19.42 17.80 -8.36
N TYR A 494 18.49 16.88 -8.60
CA TYR A 494 18.39 15.59 -7.92
C TYR A 494 18.57 14.43 -8.89
N ILE A 495 19.34 13.42 -8.45
CA ILE A 495 19.45 12.11 -9.10
C ILE A 495 19.02 11.04 -8.10
N PHE A 496 17.95 10.30 -8.41
CA PHE A 496 17.39 9.26 -7.56
C PHE A 496 17.72 7.87 -8.10
N ASP A 497 18.24 7.00 -7.22
CA ASP A 497 18.39 5.57 -7.47
C ASP A 497 17.05 4.85 -7.23
N GLY A 498 16.08 5.16 -8.09
CA GLY A 498 14.72 4.62 -8.07
C GLY A 498 13.76 5.45 -8.91
N ALA A 499 12.59 4.89 -9.20
CA ALA A 499 11.50 5.62 -9.87
C ALA A 499 10.71 6.47 -8.87
N LEU A 500 10.50 7.76 -9.19
CA LEU A 500 9.65 8.65 -8.40
C LEU A 500 8.17 8.47 -8.75
N SER A 501 7.31 8.52 -7.73
CA SER A 501 5.87 8.66 -7.93
C SER A 501 5.50 10.10 -8.34
N GLN A 502 4.31 10.26 -8.93
CA GLN A 502 3.82 11.58 -9.31
C GLN A 502 3.63 12.49 -8.07
N GLU A 503 3.24 11.92 -6.93
CA GLU A 503 3.05 12.62 -5.66
C GLU A 503 4.39 13.13 -5.12
N ALA A 504 5.45 12.31 -5.20
CA ALA A 504 6.80 12.71 -4.81
C ALA A 504 7.29 13.89 -5.67
N ILE A 505 7.06 13.84 -6.99
CA ILE A 505 7.43 14.93 -7.91
C ILE A 505 6.68 16.22 -7.58
N LYS A 506 5.38 16.16 -7.31
CA LYS A 506 4.59 17.35 -6.89
C LYS A 506 5.08 17.93 -5.56
N THR A 507 5.51 17.07 -4.65
CA THR A 507 6.08 17.46 -3.36
C THR A 507 7.40 18.21 -3.55
N LEU A 508 8.31 17.72 -4.41
CA LEU A 508 9.56 18.42 -4.75
C LEU A 508 9.30 19.82 -5.32
N VAL A 509 8.32 19.94 -6.22
CA VAL A 509 7.92 21.23 -6.79
C VAL A 509 7.41 22.18 -5.71
N THR A 510 6.58 21.70 -4.80
CA THR A 510 5.96 22.53 -3.76
C THR A 510 6.97 22.93 -2.68
N PHE A 511 7.84 22.01 -2.26
CA PHE A 511 8.89 22.25 -1.29
C PHE A 511 9.84 23.37 -1.75
N THR A 512 10.28 23.32 -3.01
CA THR A 512 11.16 24.35 -3.58
C THR A 512 10.47 25.72 -3.69
N ASN A 513 9.17 25.73 -3.98
CA ASN A 513 8.39 26.98 -4.09
C ASN A 513 8.13 27.64 -2.73
N ASN A 514 8.21 26.90 -1.64
CA ASN A 514 7.83 27.36 -0.31
C ASN A 514 8.72 26.68 0.75
N PRO A 515 10.04 27.00 0.78
CA PRO A 515 10.94 26.43 1.78
C PRO A 515 10.40 26.83 3.15
N GLN A 516 9.96 25.84 3.94
CA GLN A 516 9.56 26.11 5.32
C GLN A 516 10.75 26.75 6.04
N PRO A 517 10.56 27.81 6.84
CA PRO A 517 11.64 28.34 7.65
C PRO A 517 12.12 27.20 8.56
N THR A 518 13.40 26.84 8.41
CA THR A 518 14.07 25.94 9.34
C THR A 518 14.03 26.57 10.73
N GLU A 519 13.32 25.93 11.67
CA GLU A 519 13.36 26.28 13.10
C GLU A 519 14.71 26.00 13.74
#